data_AF-A0AAD5GGA3-F1
#
_entry.id   AF-A0AAD5GGA3-F1
#
_cell.length_a   1.000
_cell.length_b   1.000
_cell.length_c   1.000
_cell.angle_alpha   90.00
_cell.angle_beta   90.00
_cell.angle_gamma   90.00
#
_symmetry.space_group_name_H-M   'P 1'
#
loop_
_entity.id
_entity.type
_entity.pdbx_description
1 polymer ?
#
loop_
_entity_poly.entity_id
_entity_poly.type
_entity_poly.pdbx_seq_one_letter_code
_entity_poly.pdbx_strand_id
1 'polypeptide(L)'
;MGRWSGVLKVPLFPGSRSHYSVATSLCVSNSSQKPIAPSMNAIFFNGDRVRGTGNPVIEKLSDLEAIAEIIVSKLGENCNVWVIEASKFNGPFAVYRDFIPSVNKWGEPDSYDPTGDPASTSTVSLLSSCLKEVRNTLPSRHEEPCGSESPGSCFSQPKTLLFGFSKGGTVLNQLVTELAFSEIKSNTVYSQHETNIIPTSKESLLNSISEIHYVDVGLNSSGAYITDQNVIERVSKRISERTLGIRFVLHGTPRQWKDSMRVWVGKEKDTMVNLLDVESRKSGGKLSYCERFYFGDKLANMQMHFEVIEKMDVS
;
A
#
# COMPACT_ATOMS: atom_id res chain seq x y z
N MET A 1 1.43 -0.17 -24.51
CA MET A 1 2.09 -0.84 -23.37
C MET A 1 1.32 -2.12 -23.11
N GLY A 2 2.00 -3.23 -22.86
CA GLY A 2 1.33 -4.49 -22.54
C GLY A 2 1.15 -4.61 -21.02
N ARG A 3 0.43 -5.64 -20.57
CA ARG A 3 0.24 -5.91 -19.15
C ARG A 3 0.40 -7.40 -18.87
N TRP A 4 1.19 -7.70 -17.84
CA TRP A 4 1.27 -9.04 -17.26
C TRP A 4 0.52 -9.02 -15.93
N SER A 5 -0.33 -10.01 -15.69
CA SER A 5 -1.06 -10.16 -14.42
C SER A 5 -0.99 -11.61 -13.93
N GLY A 6 -0.94 -11.79 -12.62
CA GLY A 6 -1.06 -13.10 -11.99
C GLY A 6 -0.81 -13.09 -10.48
N VAL A 7 -1.17 -14.18 -9.80
CA VAL A 7 -0.88 -14.39 -8.37
C VAL A 7 0.42 -15.15 -8.19
N LEU A 8 1.35 -14.54 -7.46
CA LEU A 8 2.63 -15.14 -7.11
C LEU A 8 2.61 -15.58 -5.65
N LYS A 9 3.19 -16.74 -5.37
CA LYS A 9 3.47 -17.18 -4.01
C LYS A 9 4.98 -17.14 -3.78
N VAL A 10 5.45 -16.09 -3.12
CA VAL A 10 6.89 -15.84 -2.96
C VAL A 10 7.30 -15.79 -1.49
N PRO A 11 8.54 -16.19 -1.15
CA PRO A 11 9.07 -15.97 0.19
C PRO A 11 9.34 -14.47 0.41
N LEU A 12 9.26 -14.02 1.66
CA LEU A 12 9.54 -12.61 2.01
C LEU A 12 10.96 -12.18 1.60
N PHE A 13 11.93 -13.05 1.86
CA PHE A 13 13.32 -12.94 1.43
C PHE A 13 13.87 -14.36 1.16
N PRO A 14 14.99 -14.51 0.44
CA PRO A 14 15.55 -15.83 0.15
C PRO A 14 15.77 -16.67 1.41
N GLY A 15 15.16 -17.85 1.49
CA GLY A 15 15.23 -18.74 2.65
C GLY A 15 14.24 -18.44 3.78
N SER A 16 13.38 -17.42 3.64
CA SER A 16 12.30 -17.17 4.61
C SER A 16 11.29 -18.32 4.64
N ARG A 17 10.78 -18.62 5.84
CA ARG A 17 9.68 -19.58 6.01
C ARG A 17 8.33 -18.95 5.65
N SER A 18 8.20 -17.63 5.81
CA SER A 18 6.98 -16.89 5.49
C SER A 18 6.83 -16.75 3.98
N HIS A 19 5.72 -17.27 3.45
CA HIS A 19 5.35 -17.12 2.04
C HIS A 19 4.12 -16.24 1.94
N TYR A 20 4.16 -15.31 0.99
CA TYR A 20 3.12 -14.34 0.73
C TYR A 20 2.48 -14.63 -0.62
N SER A 21 1.15 -14.51 -0.66
CA SER A 21 0.41 -14.49 -1.92
C SER A 21 0.26 -13.03 -2.34
N VAL A 22 0.74 -12.71 -3.55
CA VAL A 22 0.73 -11.36 -4.08
C VAL A 22 0.13 -11.39 -5.47
N ALA A 23 -1.07 -10.82 -5.64
CA ALA A 23 -1.58 -10.54 -6.98
C ALA A 23 -0.83 -9.34 -7.53
N THR A 24 -0.28 -9.52 -8.73
CA THR A 24 0.65 -8.59 -9.33
C THR A 24 0.13 -8.24 -10.71
N SER A 25 0.10 -6.95 -11.04
CA SER A 25 -0.21 -6.47 -12.40
C SER A 25 0.81 -5.45 -12.84
N LEU A 26 1.66 -5.81 -13.82
CA LEU A 26 2.81 -5.02 -14.24
C LEU A 26 2.67 -4.53 -15.68
N CYS A 27 3.12 -3.30 -15.89
CA CYS A 27 3.45 -2.76 -17.19
C CYS A 27 4.56 -3.59 -17.84
N VAL A 28 4.33 -4.08 -19.06
CA VAL A 28 5.35 -4.77 -19.88
C VAL A 28 5.53 -4.11 -21.24
N SER A 29 6.72 -4.23 -21.80
CA SER A 29 6.97 -3.78 -23.17
C SER A 29 6.28 -4.71 -24.17
N ASN A 30 5.64 -4.14 -25.20
CA ASN A 30 5.01 -4.92 -26.26
C ASN A 30 6.04 -5.74 -27.07
N SER A 31 7.25 -5.19 -27.26
CA SER A 31 8.30 -5.81 -28.08
C SER A 31 9.05 -6.92 -27.33
N SER A 32 9.52 -6.63 -26.12
CA SER A 32 10.35 -7.55 -25.33
C SER A 32 9.57 -8.41 -24.35
N GLN A 33 8.29 -8.09 -24.08
CA GLN A 33 7.47 -8.70 -23.03
C GLN A 33 8.12 -8.63 -21.63
N LYS A 34 9.12 -7.75 -21.43
CA LYS A 34 9.78 -7.54 -20.13
C LYS A 34 9.05 -6.47 -19.32
N PRO A 35 9.04 -6.55 -17.97
CA PRO A 35 8.49 -5.49 -17.13
C PRO A 35 9.24 -4.17 -17.35
N ILE A 36 8.51 -3.08 -17.36
CA ILE A 36 9.04 -1.72 -17.57
C ILE A 36 8.67 -0.79 -16.41
N ALA A 37 9.40 0.31 -16.29
CA ALA A 37 9.18 1.29 -15.23
C ALA A 37 7.79 1.93 -15.37
N PRO A 38 6.95 1.90 -14.32
CA PRO A 38 5.64 2.55 -14.35
C PRO A 38 5.78 4.04 -14.00
N SER A 39 4.71 4.81 -14.17
CA SER A 39 4.60 6.14 -13.58
C SER A 39 4.42 6.10 -12.06
N MET A 40 3.82 5.00 -11.56
CA MET A 40 3.58 4.77 -10.14
C MET A 40 3.47 3.28 -9.79
N ASN A 41 3.74 2.96 -8.53
CA ASN A 41 3.46 1.68 -7.90
C ASN A 41 2.30 1.84 -6.91
N ALA A 42 1.26 1.02 -7.04
CA ALA A 42 0.19 0.89 -6.06
C ALA A 42 0.40 -0.38 -5.24
N ILE A 43 0.61 -0.23 -3.93
CA ILE A 43 0.85 -1.33 -3.01
C ILE A 43 -0.35 -1.43 -2.08
N PHE A 44 -1.10 -2.51 -2.21
CA PHE A 44 -2.34 -2.75 -1.48
C PHE A 44 -2.16 -3.88 -0.47
N PHE A 45 -2.19 -3.55 0.82
CA PHE A 45 -2.20 -4.53 1.90
C PHE A 45 -3.64 -4.94 2.19
N ASN A 46 -3.94 -6.21 1.91
CA ASN A 46 -5.27 -6.76 2.14
C ASN A 46 -5.57 -6.94 3.63
N GLY A 47 -6.83 -7.20 3.97
CA GLY A 47 -7.28 -7.31 5.35
C GLY A 47 -7.66 -8.72 5.76
N ASP A 48 -8.60 -8.76 6.71
CA ASP A 48 -9.21 -10.01 7.16
C ASP A 48 -9.94 -10.71 6.02
N ARG A 49 -9.87 -12.04 6.02
CA ARG A 49 -10.56 -12.87 5.02
C ARG A 49 -11.97 -13.16 5.47
N VAL A 50 -12.92 -12.98 4.56
CA VAL A 50 -14.29 -13.47 4.70
C VAL A 50 -14.60 -14.27 3.43
N ARG A 51 -14.71 -15.59 3.55
CA ARG A 51 -14.92 -16.51 2.42
C ARG A 51 -16.10 -17.43 2.69
N GLY A 52 -16.71 -17.95 1.63
CA GLY A 52 -17.82 -18.90 1.73
C GLY A 52 -19.10 -18.25 2.26
N THR A 53 -19.26 -16.95 2.03
CA THR A 53 -20.44 -16.19 2.43
C THR A 53 -21.63 -16.42 1.51
N GLY A 54 -21.38 -16.88 0.28
CA GLY A 54 -22.38 -16.92 -0.80
C GLY A 54 -22.77 -15.54 -1.34
N ASN A 55 -22.19 -14.45 -0.82
CA ASN A 55 -22.39 -13.11 -1.33
C ASN A 55 -21.39 -12.82 -2.45
N PRO A 56 -21.82 -12.66 -3.71
CA PRO A 56 -20.93 -12.51 -4.85
C PRO A 56 -20.03 -11.26 -4.78
N VAL A 57 -20.48 -10.20 -4.11
CA VAL A 57 -19.69 -8.97 -3.93
C VAL A 57 -18.53 -9.24 -2.96
N ILE A 58 -18.79 -9.93 -1.85
CA ILE A 58 -17.75 -10.25 -0.86
C ILE A 58 -16.73 -11.23 -1.45
N GLU A 59 -17.19 -12.27 -2.15
CA GLU A 59 -16.27 -13.24 -2.76
C GLU A 59 -15.37 -12.57 -3.81
N LYS A 60 -15.94 -11.74 -4.71
CA LYS A 60 -15.18 -10.97 -5.70
C LYS A 60 -14.15 -10.06 -5.03
N LEU A 61 -14.55 -9.32 -4.01
CA LEU A 61 -13.69 -8.32 -3.35
C LEU A 61 -12.80 -8.91 -2.26
N SER A 62 -12.82 -10.24 -2.11
CA SER A 62 -11.84 -11.01 -1.34
C SER A 62 -10.80 -11.67 -2.26
N ASP A 63 -11.02 -11.66 -3.57
CA ASP A 63 -10.09 -12.19 -4.57
C ASP A 63 -8.99 -11.17 -4.90
N LEU A 64 -7.73 -11.61 -4.84
CA LEU A 64 -6.59 -10.72 -4.97
C LEU A 64 -6.45 -10.17 -6.40
N GLU A 65 -6.75 -10.97 -7.42
CA GLU A 65 -6.65 -10.55 -8.83
C GLU A 65 -7.75 -9.54 -9.15
N ALA A 66 -8.99 -9.80 -8.71
CA ALA A 66 -10.09 -8.87 -8.85
C ALA A 66 -9.80 -7.52 -8.18
N ILE A 67 -9.19 -7.51 -6.99
CA ILE A 67 -8.73 -6.26 -6.35
C ILE A 67 -7.67 -5.58 -7.23
N ALA A 68 -6.68 -6.32 -7.74
CA ALA A 68 -5.63 -5.75 -8.58
C ALA A 68 -6.19 -5.09 -9.85
N GLU A 69 -7.13 -5.75 -10.52
CA GLU A 69 -7.84 -5.22 -11.68
C GLU A 69 -8.63 -3.94 -11.36
N ILE A 70 -9.32 -3.91 -10.21
CA ILE A 70 -10.03 -2.71 -9.75
C ILE A 70 -9.05 -1.56 -9.56
N ILE A 71 -7.91 -1.78 -8.91
CA ILE A 71 -6.91 -0.72 -8.70
C ILE A 71 -6.33 -0.24 -10.04
N VAL A 72 -5.99 -1.14 -10.97
CA VAL A 72 -5.54 -0.76 -12.32
C VAL A 72 -6.59 0.08 -13.03
N SER A 73 -7.87 -0.32 -12.98
CA SER A 73 -8.97 0.42 -13.64
C SER A 73 -9.12 1.85 -13.11
N LYS A 74 -8.75 2.09 -11.85
CA LYS A 74 -8.86 3.38 -11.18
C LYS A 74 -7.63 4.27 -11.39
N LEU A 75 -6.43 3.71 -11.44
CA LEU A 75 -5.17 4.44 -11.58
C LEU A 75 -4.69 4.59 -13.03
N GLY A 76 -5.25 3.79 -13.94
CA GLY A 76 -4.93 3.80 -15.36
C GLY A 76 -3.77 2.87 -15.74
N GLU A 77 -3.44 2.84 -17.03
CA GLU A 77 -2.60 1.79 -17.62
C GLU A 77 -1.10 1.91 -17.28
N ASN A 78 -0.65 3.05 -16.76
CA ASN A 78 0.77 3.31 -16.47
C ASN A 78 1.15 3.05 -14.99
N CYS A 79 0.39 2.21 -14.28
CA CYS A 79 0.70 1.79 -12.92
C CYS A 79 1.05 0.29 -12.83
N ASN A 80 1.98 -0.03 -11.92
CA ASN A 80 2.15 -1.39 -11.41
C ASN A 80 1.35 -1.56 -10.12
N VAL A 81 0.65 -2.68 -9.96
CA VAL A 81 -0.19 -2.97 -8.80
C VAL A 81 0.30 -4.23 -8.10
N TRP A 82 0.35 -4.17 -6.78
CA TRP A 82 0.80 -5.24 -5.89
C TRP A 82 -0.21 -5.41 -4.76
N VAL A 83 -1.06 -6.44 -4.82
CA VAL A 83 -2.04 -6.75 -3.76
C VAL A 83 -1.48 -7.86 -2.87
N ILE A 84 -1.05 -7.47 -1.68
CA ILE A 84 -0.34 -8.30 -0.71
C ILE A 84 -1.30 -8.83 0.33
N GLU A 85 -1.42 -10.15 0.37
CA GLU A 85 -2.18 -10.86 1.40
C GLU A 85 -1.25 -11.28 2.55
N ALA A 86 -1.76 -11.24 3.80
CA ALA A 86 -0.97 -11.70 4.95
C ALA A 86 -0.48 -13.15 4.78
N SER A 87 0.75 -13.42 5.20
CA SER A 87 1.33 -14.79 5.15
C SER A 87 0.65 -15.75 6.12
N LYS A 88 0.00 -15.23 7.16
CA LYS A 88 -0.66 -16.01 8.21
C LYS A 88 -2.03 -15.41 8.56
N PHE A 89 -2.95 -16.31 8.88
CA PHE A 89 -4.26 -16.00 9.41
C PHE A 89 -4.52 -16.79 10.69
N ASN A 90 -5.28 -16.20 11.60
CA ASN A 90 -5.87 -16.93 12.73
C ASN A 90 -7.40 -16.85 12.60
N GLY A 91 -8.01 -17.92 12.07
CA GLY A 91 -9.38 -17.85 11.58
C GLY A 91 -9.48 -16.84 10.42
N PRO A 92 -10.42 -15.87 10.44
CA PRO A 92 -10.52 -14.85 9.40
C PRO A 92 -9.47 -13.73 9.56
N PHE A 93 -8.81 -13.63 10.71
CA PHE A 93 -8.00 -12.47 11.06
C PHE A 93 -6.61 -12.53 10.43
N ALA A 94 -6.25 -11.51 9.66
CA ALA A 94 -4.92 -11.38 9.04
C ALA A 94 -3.85 -11.10 10.11
N VAL A 95 -2.62 -11.60 9.91
CA VAL A 95 -1.54 -11.45 10.89
C VAL A 95 -0.24 -11.03 10.19
N TYR A 96 0.07 -9.73 10.23
CA TYR A 96 1.24 -9.11 9.57
C TYR A 96 2.51 -9.08 10.44
N ARG A 97 2.92 -10.24 10.97
CA ARG A 97 4.08 -10.38 11.90
C ARG A 97 5.43 -9.97 11.30
N ASP A 98 5.59 -10.10 9.99
CA ASP A 98 6.85 -9.71 9.34
C ASP A 98 6.92 -8.21 9.06
N PHE A 99 5.81 -7.48 9.20
CA PHE A 99 5.74 -6.04 8.98
C PHE A 99 5.65 -5.28 10.30
N ILE A 100 5.06 -5.87 11.33
CA ILE A 100 4.76 -5.22 12.61
C ILE A 100 5.50 -5.98 13.73
N PRO A 101 6.40 -5.32 14.49
CA PRO A 101 7.26 -5.98 15.48
C PRO A 101 6.52 -6.81 16.53
N SER A 102 5.41 -6.30 17.06
CA SER A 102 4.59 -6.99 18.07
C SER A 102 3.13 -6.96 17.70
N VAL A 103 2.58 -8.16 17.47
CA VAL A 103 1.13 -8.36 17.27
C VAL A 103 0.64 -9.52 18.12
N ASN A 104 -0.58 -9.40 18.62
CA ASN A 104 -1.25 -10.45 19.35
C ASN A 104 -1.64 -11.63 18.42
N LYS A 105 -2.33 -12.64 18.97
CA LYS A 105 -2.75 -13.83 18.19
C LYS A 105 -3.78 -13.52 17.09
N TRP A 106 -4.46 -12.38 17.17
CA TRP A 106 -5.46 -11.90 16.21
C TRP A 106 -4.89 -10.89 15.21
N GLY A 107 -3.58 -10.60 15.28
CA GLY A 107 -2.91 -9.67 14.39
C GLY A 107 -3.10 -8.20 14.78
N GLU A 108 -3.55 -7.92 16.00
CA GLU A 108 -3.64 -6.53 16.49
C GLU A 108 -2.29 -6.09 17.05
N PRO A 109 -1.81 -4.88 16.70
CA PRO A 109 -0.53 -4.36 17.18
C PRO A 109 -0.63 -3.90 18.63
N ASP A 110 0.43 -4.14 19.41
CA ASP A 110 0.56 -3.52 20.74
C ASP A 110 0.99 -2.05 20.62
N SER A 111 1.85 -1.76 19.64
CA SER A 111 2.32 -0.43 19.25
C SER A 111 2.93 -0.47 17.85
N TYR A 112 3.19 0.71 17.28
CA TYR A 112 3.97 0.88 16.06
C TYR A 112 5.38 1.35 16.43
N ASP A 113 6.40 0.60 16.02
CA ASP A 113 7.79 0.85 16.39
C ASP A 113 8.65 0.95 15.13
N PRO A 114 9.24 2.13 14.83
CA PRO A 114 10.05 2.31 13.62
C PRO A 114 11.40 1.58 13.68
N THR A 115 11.79 1.02 14.84
CA THR A 115 13.10 0.40 15.03
C THR A 115 13.31 -0.77 14.08
N GLY A 116 14.36 -0.67 13.24
CA GLY A 116 14.72 -1.70 12.27
C GLY A 116 13.93 -1.65 10.96
N ASP A 117 13.04 -0.67 10.79
CA ASP A 117 12.26 -0.44 9.56
C ASP A 117 11.55 -1.70 9.01
N PRO A 118 10.81 -2.43 9.85
CA PRO A 118 10.29 -3.76 9.50
C PRO A 118 9.33 -3.73 8.29
N ALA A 119 8.39 -2.80 8.23
CA ALA A 119 7.38 -2.78 7.17
C ALA A 119 7.98 -2.35 5.83
N SER A 120 8.83 -1.32 5.80
CA SER A 120 9.46 -0.86 4.56
C SER A 120 10.48 -1.87 4.03
N THR A 121 11.28 -2.49 4.90
CA THR A 121 12.22 -3.56 4.54
C THR A 121 11.50 -4.79 4.01
N SER A 122 10.44 -5.22 4.69
CA SER A 122 9.62 -6.36 4.26
C SER A 122 8.91 -6.08 2.93
N THR A 123 8.39 -4.87 2.74
CA THR A 123 7.75 -4.45 1.48
C THR A 123 8.75 -4.52 0.32
N VAL A 124 9.92 -3.89 0.43
CA VAL A 124 10.94 -3.88 -0.63
C VAL A 124 11.40 -5.30 -0.97
N SER A 125 11.64 -6.12 0.06
CA SER A 125 12.07 -7.50 -0.11
C SER A 125 11.00 -8.34 -0.84
N LEU A 126 9.73 -8.16 -0.46
CA LEU A 126 8.61 -8.87 -1.09
C LEU A 126 8.42 -8.46 -2.55
N LEU A 127 8.44 -7.17 -2.85
CA LEU A 127 8.35 -6.65 -4.22
C LEU A 127 9.51 -7.17 -5.09
N SER A 128 10.72 -7.22 -4.52
CA SER A 128 11.91 -7.75 -5.20
C SER A 128 11.79 -9.24 -5.52
N SER A 129 11.28 -10.03 -4.56
CA SER A 129 10.99 -11.45 -4.76
C SER A 129 9.93 -11.66 -5.85
N CYS A 130 8.85 -10.86 -5.86
CA CYS A 130 7.83 -10.92 -6.90
C CYS A 130 8.40 -10.57 -8.27
N LEU A 131 9.13 -9.45 -8.39
CA LEU A 131 9.70 -9.02 -9.67
C LEU A 131 10.70 -10.04 -10.23
N LYS A 132 11.49 -10.68 -9.36
CA LYS A 132 12.38 -11.78 -9.74
C LYS A 132 11.59 -12.97 -10.29
N GLU A 133 10.51 -13.36 -9.62
CA GLU A 133 9.66 -14.46 -10.06
C GLU A 133 9.01 -14.17 -11.41
N VAL A 134 8.44 -12.97 -11.60
CA VAL A 134 7.87 -12.56 -12.89
C VAL A 134 8.91 -12.66 -14.02
N ARG A 135 10.14 -12.17 -13.78
CA ARG A 135 11.23 -12.25 -14.76
C ARG A 135 11.61 -13.69 -15.12
N ASN A 136 11.45 -14.64 -14.20
CA ASN A 136 11.68 -16.06 -14.48
C ASN A 136 10.53 -16.70 -15.27
N THR A 137 9.30 -16.22 -15.10
CA THR A 137 8.12 -16.74 -15.83
C THR A 137 8.00 -16.22 -17.27
N LEU A 138 8.57 -15.04 -17.55
CA LEU A 138 8.49 -14.43 -18.87
C LEU A 138 9.52 -15.05 -19.83
N PRO A 139 9.14 -15.36 -21.08
CA PRO A 139 10.04 -15.98 -22.03
C PRO A 139 11.20 -15.04 -22.41
N SER A 140 12.44 -15.52 -22.25
CA SER A 140 13.64 -14.84 -22.74
C SER A 140 13.66 -14.89 -24.27
N ARG A 141 13.10 -13.87 -24.95
CA ARG A 141 13.42 -13.66 -26.37
C ARG A 141 14.85 -13.12 -26.47
N HIS A 142 15.62 -13.69 -27.39
CA HIS A 142 16.98 -13.24 -27.70
C HIS A 142 17.04 -11.72 -27.81
N GLU A 143 18.06 -11.13 -27.21
CA GLU A 143 18.37 -9.71 -27.38
C GLU A 143 18.73 -9.47 -28.85
N GLU A 144 17.75 -9.05 -29.65
CA GLU A 144 18.07 -8.32 -30.87
C GLU A 144 18.67 -6.97 -30.45
N PRO A 145 19.80 -6.54 -31.02
CA PRO A 145 20.37 -5.24 -30.74
C PRO A 145 19.41 -4.18 -31.30
N CYS A 146 18.48 -3.72 -30.47
CA CYS A 146 17.60 -2.62 -30.81
C CYS A 146 18.44 -1.35 -30.91
N GLY A 147 18.42 -0.77 -32.12
CA GLY A 147 18.97 0.53 -32.42
C GLY A 147 18.45 1.58 -31.46
N SER A 148 19.29 2.60 -31.25
CA SER A 148 19.06 3.78 -30.43
C SER A 148 17.65 4.34 -30.56
N GLU A 149 16.77 3.96 -29.63
CA GLU A 149 15.57 4.73 -29.34
C GLU A 149 15.99 6.04 -28.65
N SER A 150 15.50 7.15 -29.20
CA SER A 150 15.80 8.51 -28.76
C SER A 150 15.54 8.70 -27.26
N PRO A 151 16.39 9.44 -26.52
CA PRO A 151 16.23 9.67 -25.09
C PRO A 151 15.13 10.71 -24.84
N GLY A 152 13.88 10.27 -24.94
CA GLY A 152 12.70 11.11 -24.78
C GLY A 152 11.87 10.68 -23.59
N SER A 153 12.31 11.00 -22.37
CA SER A 153 11.47 11.31 -21.20
C SER A 153 12.31 11.25 -19.92
N CYS A 154 12.45 12.38 -19.22
CA CYS A 154 12.92 12.43 -17.84
C CYS A 154 11.92 11.69 -16.93
N PHE A 155 11.98 10.37 -16.85
CA PHE A 155 11.19 9.66 -15.85
C PHE A 155 11.85 9.83 -14.47
N SER A 156 11.31 10.77 -13.70
CA SER A 156 11.44 10.81 -12.26
C SER A 156 11.08 9.45 -11.66
N GLN A 157 11.74 9.05 -10.57
CA GLN A 157 11.42 7.84 -9.79
C GLN A 157 9.89 7.65 -9.67
N PRO A 158 9.33 6.45 -9.94
CA PRO A 158 7.89 6.23 -9.87
C PRO A 158 7.37 6.55 -8.48
N LYS A 159 6.20 7.19 -8.43
CA LYS A 159 5.51 7.47 -7.17
C LYS A 159 4.99 6.18 -6.54
N THR A 160 4.84 6.15 -5.23
CA THR A 160 4.20 5.05 -4.51
C THR A 160 2.89 5.52 -3.90
N LEU A 161 1.83 4.75 -4.14
CA LEU A 161 0.52 4.88 -3.52
C LEU A 161 0.34 3.64 -2.63
N LEU A 162 0.07 3.87 -1.35
CA LEU A 162 -0.15 2.80 -0.38
C LEU A 162 -1.64 2.67 -0.08
N PHE A 163 -2.16 1.45 -0.05
CA PHE A 163 -3.53 1.14 0.32
C PHE A 163 -3.52 0.11 1.45
N GLY A 164 -4.33 0.34 2.47
CA GLY A 164 -4.49 -0.58 3.59
C GLY A 164 -5.96 -0.84 3.79
N PHE A 165 -6.39 -2.06 3.46
CA PHE A 165 -7.78 -2.46 3.62
C PHE A 165 -8.00 -3.22 4.92
N SER A 166 -9.02 -2.85 5.70
CA SER A 166 -9.35 -3.55 6.95
C SER A 166 -8.10 -3.68 7.84
N LYS A 167 -7.63 -4.89 8.15
CA LYS A 167 -6.41 -5.09 8.95
C LYS A 167 -5.10 -4.68 8.25
N GLY A 168 -5.09 -4.57 6.93
CA GLY A 168 -3.96 -4.06 6.16
C GLY A 168 -3.60 -2.61 6.50
N GLY A 169 -4.53 -1.83 7.06
CA GLY A 169 -4.25 -0.49 7.59
C GLY A 169 -3.21 -0.46 8.72
N THR A 170 -3.00 -1.57 9.42
CA THR A 170 -1.94 -1.67 10.44
C THR A 170 -0.54 -1.61 9.83
N VAL A 171 -0.36 -2.15 8.62
CA VAL A 171 0.90 -2.03 7.88
C VAL A 171 1.14 -0.59 7.44
N LEU A 172 0.07 0.15 7.07
CA LEU A 172 0.18 1.58 6.79
C LEU A 172 0.62 2.37 8.01
N ASN A 173 0.01 2.12 9.18
CA ASN A 173 0.38 2.81 10.41
C ASN A 173 1.86 2.58 10.76
N GLN A 174 2.35 1.36 10.54
CA GLN A 174 3.76 1.03 10.72
C GLN A 174 4.66 1.75 9.70
N LEU A 175 4.29 1.76 8.41
CA LEU A 175 5.03 2.48 7.36
C LEU A 175 5.07 4.00 7.59
N VAL A 176 3.98 4.60 8.09
CA VAL A 176 3.93 6.02 8.44
C VAL A 176 4.81 6.31 9.65
N THR A 177 4.81 5.42 10.64
CA THR A 177 5.72 5.50 11.77
C THR A 177 7.17 5.42 11.32
N GLU A 178 7.54 4.49 10.44
CA GLU A 178 8.89 4.41 9.85
C GLU A 178 9.24 5.68 9.05
N LEU A 179 8.31 6.17 8.23
CA LEU A 179 8.48 7.42 7.48
C LEU A 179 8.81 8.59 8.42
N ALA A 180 8.09 8.70 9.54
CA ALA A 180 8.27 9.76 10.52
C ALA A 180 9.67 9.77 11.18
N PHE A 181 10.30 8.60 11.32
CA PHE A 181 11.59 8.47 12.01
C PHE A 181 12.77 8.24 11.05
N SER A 182 12.51 8.06 9.76
CA SER A 182 13.56 7.99 8.75
C SER A 182 14.26 9.34 8.55
N GLU A 183 15.56 9.31 8.25
CA GLU A 183 16.34 10.50 7.87
C GLU A 183 16.16 10.81 6.38
N ILE A 184 16.20 12.10 5.99
CA ILE A 184 16.25 12.47 4.57
C ILE A 184 17.71 12.40 4.14
N LYS A 185 18.14 11.25 3.65
CA LYS A 185 19.41 11.16 2.93
C LYS A 185 19.18 11.74 1.54
N SER A 186 19.98 12.75 1.16
CA SER A 186 20.00 13.25 -0.21
C SER A 186 20.21 12.06 -1.13
N ASN A 187 19.26 11.80 -2.03
CA ASN A 187 19.35 10.71 -2.99
C ASN A 187 20.72 10.81 -3.67
N THR A 188 21.64 9.91 -3.34
CA THR A 188 22.83 9.68 -4.14
C THR A 188 22.31 9.44 -5.55
N VAL A 189 22.79 10.23 -6.52
CA VAL A 189 22.37 10.13 -7.91
C VAL A 189 22.51 8.67 -8.34
N TYR A 190 21.40 7.94 -8.36
CA TYR A 190 21.39 6.56 -8.83
C TYR A 190 21.75 6.64 -10.31
N SER A 191 22.76 5.86 -10.71
CA SER A 191 23.14 5.67 -12.09
C SER A 191 21.90 5.29 -12.90
N GLN A 192 21.67 5.99 -14.01
CA GLN A 192 20.47 5.94 -14.85
C GLN A 192 20.31 4.61 -15.64
N HIS A 193 20.81 3.50 -15.12
CA HIS A 193 20.96 2.24 -15.86
C HIS A 193 20.13 1.07 -15.33
N GLU A 194 19.45 1.19 -14.19
CA GLU A 194 18.45 0.21 -13.78
C GLU A 194 17.02 0.73 -14.02
N THR A 195 16.19 -0.10 -14.64
CA THR A 195 14.77 0.17 -14.80
C THR A 195 14.15 0.24 -13.41
N ASN A 196 13.84 1.46 -12.95
CA ASN A 196 13.21 1.74 -11.65
C ASN A 196 11.75 1.21 -11.63
N ILE A 197 11.56 -0.10 -11.70
CA ILE A 197 10.24 -0.75 -11.73
C ILE A 197 9.63 -0.72 -10.31
N ILE A 198 10.45 -0.99 -9.31
CA ILE A 198 10.11 -0.99 -7.88
C ILE A 198 11.16 -0.21 -7.09
N PRO A 199 10.83 0.26 -5.87
CA PRO A 199 11.84 0.73 -4.93
C PRO A 199 12.82 -0.39 -4.55
N THR A 200 14.12 -0.10 -4.56
CA THR A 200 15.21 -1.06 -4.28
C THR A 200 15.77 -0.97 -2.86
N SER A 201 15.38 0.06 -2.10
CA SER A 201 15.73 0.23 -0.69
C SER A 201 14.54 0.79 0.09
N LYS A 202 14.58 0.66 1.43
CA LYS A 202 13.58 1.26 2.32
C LYS A 202 13.52 2.78 2.17
N GLU A 203 14.64 3.46 2.02
CA GLU A 203 14.70 4.91 1.81
C GLU A 203 14.06 5.28 0.46
N SER A 204 14.36 4.52 -0.60
CA SER A 204 13.74 4.69 -1.92
C SER A 204 12.22 4.50 -1.85
N LEU A 205 11.74 3.50 -1.11
CA LEU A 205 10.31 3.26 -0.89
C LEU A 205 9.70 4.47 -0.16
N LEU A 206 10.20 4.81 1.04
CA LEU A 206 9.66 5.89 1.87
C LEU A 206 9.69 7.24 1.15
N ASN A 207 10.74 7.53 0.38
CA ASN A 207 10.88 8.77 -0.40
C ASN A 207 9.95 8.83 -1.62
N SER A 208 9.50 7.70 -2.13
CA SER A 208 8.56 7.64 -3.26
C SER A 208 7.10 7.76 -2.85
N ILE A 209 6.76 7.57 -1.56
CA ILE A 209 5.37 7.65 -1.07
C ILE A 209 4.80 9.04 -1.37
N SER A 210 3.64 9.03 -2.02
CA SER A 210 2.88 10.22 -2.40
C SER A 210 1.44 10.21 -1.88
N GLU A 211 0.82 9.03 -1.78
CA GLU A 211 -0.53 8.89 -1.20
C GLU A 211 -0.63 7.67 -0.29
N ILE A 212 -1.45 7.81 0.76
CA ILE A 212 -1.71 6.78 1.76
C ILE A 212 -3.23 6.67 1.94
N HIS A 213 -3.80 5.58 1.47
CA HIS A 213 -5.22 5.30 1.45
C HIS A 213 -5.60 4.30 2.55
N TYR A 214 -6.27 4.79 3.58
CA TYR A 214 -6.91 3.97 4.60
C TYR A 214 -8.28 3.53 4.10
N VAL A 215 -8.43 2.25 3.76
CA VAL A 215 -9.67 1.70 3.16
C VAL A 215 -10.40 0.86 4.20
N ASP A 216 -11.47 1.41 4.79
CA ASP A 216 -12.31 0.72 5.77
C ASP A 216 -11.51 -0.04 6.85
N VAL A 217 -10.51 0.64 7.41
CA VAL A 217 -9.54 0.10 8.36
C VAL A 217 -10.14 -0.13 9.74
N GLY A 218 -10.01 -1.34 10.28
CA GLY A 218 -10.62 -1.64 11.57
C GLY A 218 -9.89 -2.73 12.34
N LEU A 219 -9.90 -2.58 13.66
CA LEU A 219 -9.40 -3.54 14.65
C LEU A 219 -10.48 -3.80 15.70
N ASN A 220 -10.33 -4.88 16.47
CA ASN A 220 -11.18 -5.13 17.66
C ASN A 220 -10.59 -4.50 18.93
N SER A 221 -9.42 -3.87 18.81
CA SER A 221 -8.74 -3.04 19.81
C SER A 221 -8.42 -1.65 19.24
N SER A 222 -7.86 -0.78 20.08
CA SER A 222 -7.25 0.49 19.63
C SER A 222 -6.09 0.26 18.65
N GLY A 223 -5.75 1.29 17.89
CA GLY A 223 -4.65 1.32 16.93
C GLY A 223 -5.08 1.18 15.47
N ALA A 224 -6.35 1.41 15.13
CA ALA A 224 -6.79 1.38 13.74
C ALA A 224 -6.22 2.58 12.94
N TYR A 225 -6.11 3.74 13.59
CA TYR A 225 -5.51 4.96 13.02
C TYR A 225 -4.42 5.52 13.93
N ILE A 226 -3.51 6.32 13.36
CA ILE A 226 -2.43 6.96 14.13
C ILE A 226 -3.00 8.11 14.95
N THR A 227 -2.86 8.00 16.26
CA THR A 227 -3.23 9.05 17.21
C THR A 227 -2.03 9.70 17.90
N ASP A 228 -0.81 9.25 17.59
CA ASP A 228 0.42 9.84 18.12
C ASP A 228 0.75 11.14 17.36
N GLN A 229 0.65 12.26 18.08
CA GLN A 229 0.97 13.59 17.56
C GLN A 229 2.43 13.70 17.09
N ASN A 230 3.38 13.11 17.82
CA ASN A 230 4.80 13.18 17.47
C ASN A 230 5.09 12.46 16.15
N VAL A 231 4.34 11.41 15.81
CA VAL A 231 4.45 10.75 14.49
C VAL A 231 4.04 11.72 13.38
N ILE A 232 2.85 12.33 13.46
CA ILE A 232 2.33 13.22 12.41
C ILE A 232 3.16 14.51 12.28
N GLU A 233 3.62 15.10 13.39
CA GLU A 233 4.53 16.25 13.39
C GLU A 233 5.86 15.96 12.68
N ARG A 234 6.44 14.78 12.92
CA ARG A 234 7.68 14.38 12.25
C ARG A 234 7.48 14.11 10.76
N VAL A 235 6.36 13.50 10.37
CA VAL A 235 5.97 13.34 8.96
C VAL A 235 5.87 14.70 8.29
N SER A 236 5.17 15.66 8.91
CA SER A 236 5.01 17.04 8.45
C SER A 236 6.36 17.75 8.27
N LYS A 237 7.25 17.67 9.27
CA LYS A 237 8.61 18.22 9.21
C LYS A 237 9.40 17.60 8.06
N ARG A 238 9.41 16.27 7.94
CA ARG A 238 10.11 15.55 6.86
C ARG A 238 9.59 15.97 5.49
N ILE A 239 8.28 16.06 5.30
CA ILE A 239 7.68 16.43 4.02
C ILE A 239 7.97 17.89 3.65
N SER A 240 8.11 18.78 4.64
CA SER A 240 8.45 20.20 4.40
C SER A 240 9.78 20.36 3.65
N GLU A 241 10.72 19.45 3.88
CA GLU A 241 12.03 19.38 3.21
C GLU A 241 11.99 18.68 1.83
N ARG A 242 10.89 18.00 1.48
CA ARG A 242 10.72 17.29 0.20
C ARG A 242 10.18 18.20 -0.90
N THR A 243 10.45 17.84 -2.15
CA THR A 243 9.81 18.47 -3.33
C THR A 243 8.36 18.03 -3.49
N LEU A 244 8.08 16.75 -3.22
CA LEU A 244 6.74 16.16 -3.30
C LEU A 244 6.07 16.10 -1.93
N GLY A 245 4.80 16.46 -1.90
CA GLY A 245 3.92 16.29 -0.74
C GLY A 245 3.45 14.85 -0.53
N ILE A 246 2.73 14.63 0.58
CA ILE A 246 1.97 13.40 0.82
C ILE A 246 0.50 13.75 1.08
N ARG A 247 -0.40 12.98 0.46
CA ARG A 247 -1.84 13.02 0.69
C ARG A 247 -2.29 11.80 1.48
N PHE A 248 -3.00 12.02 2.58
CA PHE A 248 -3.70 10.99 3.33
C PHE A 248 -5.15 10.92 2.84
N VAL A 249 -5.66 9.75 2.49
CA VAL A 249 -7.05 9.58 2.07
C VAL A 249 -7.71 8.53 2.95
N LEU A 250 -8.76 8.95 3.67
CA LEU A 250 -9.48 8.09 4.60
C LEU A 250 -10.82 7.73 3.96
N HIS A 251 -10.96 6.47 3.56
CA HIS A 251 -12.17 5.90 3.00
C HIS A 251 -12.89 5.10 4.07
N GLY A 252 -14.14 5.48 4.39
CA GLY A 252 -14.89 4.79 5.42
C GLY A 252 -16.35 4.59 5.09
N THR A 253 -16.96 3.65 5.81
CA THR A 253 -18.36 3.26 5.66
C THR A 253 -19.09 3.37 7.00
N PRO A 254 -20.43 3.37 7.02
CA PRO A 254 -21.20 3.30 8.26
C PRO A 254 -20.81 2.12 9.15
N ARG A 255 -20.46 0.97 8.57
CA ARG A 255 -20.01 -0.21 9.33
C ARG A 255 -18.72 0.02 10.11
N GLN A 256 -17.93 1.01 9.73
CA GLN A 256 -16.64 1.30 10.33
C GLN A 256 -16.71 2.52 11.24
N TRP A 257 -17.05 3.68 10.68
CA TRP A 257 -16.98 4.96 11.41
C TRP A 257 -18.18 5.21 12.32
N LYS A 258 -19.29 4.49 12.12
CA LYS A 258 -20.50 4.59 12.96
C LYS A 258 -20.75 3.30 13.76
N ASP A 259 -19.73 2.45 13.92
CA ASP A 259 -19.84 1.21 14.68
C ASP A 259 -19.93 1.50 16.18
N SER A 260 -21.12 1.30 16.76
CA SER A 260 -21.35 1.51 18.20
C SER A 260 -20.62 0.50 19.10
N MET A 261 -20.18 -0.64 18.55
CA MET A 261 -19.40 -1.64 19.29
C MET A 261 -17.90 -1.36 19.22
N ARG A 262 -17.46 -0.58 18.23
CA ARG A 262 -16.05 -0.22 17.99
C ARG A 262 -15.86 1.29 17.92
N VAL A 263 -16.41 2.00 18.90
CA VAL A 263 -16.42 3.47 18.96
C VAL A 263 -15.03 4.11 18.88
N TRP A 264 -13.98 3.39 19.27
CA TRP A 264 -12.60 3.87 19.16
C TRP A 264 -12.17 4.09 17.71
N VAL A 265 -12.65 3.30 16.74
CA VAL A 265 -12.23 3.43 15.34
C VAL A 265 -12.60 4.80 14.79
N GLY A 266 -13.84 5.25 15.03
CA GLY A 266 -14.27 6.60 14.66
C GLY A 266 -13.49 7.69 15.40
N LYS A 267 -13.27 7.53 16.71
CA LYS A 267 -12.51 8.50 17.52
C LYS A 267 -11.04 8.62 17.11
N GLU A 268 -10.38 7.51 16.80
CA GLU A 268 -8.99 7.49 16.33
C GLU A 268 -8.88 8.13 14.95
N LYS A 269 -9.83 7.84 14.04
CA LYS A 269 -9.93 8.52 12.75
C LYS A 269 -10.11 10.03 12.91
N ASP A 270 -11.01 10.48 13.77
CA ASP A 270 -11.21 11.92 14.06
C ASP A 270 -9.94 12.55 14.64
N THR A 271 -9.25 11.83 15.53
CA THR A 271 -7.99 12.28 16.12
C THR A 271 -6.91 12.44 15.04
N MET A 272 -6.72 11.43 14.17
CA MET A 272 -5.76 11.49 13.08
C MET A 272 -6.07 12.65 12.12
N VAL A 273 -7.34 12.86 11.76
CA VAL A 273 -7.78 13.98 10.93
C VAL A 273 -7.44 15.33 11.55
N ASN A 274 -7.70 15.50 12.86
CA ASN A 274 -7.35 16.73 13.56
C ASN A 274 -5.83 16.98 13.57
N LEU A 275 -5.03 15.93 13.78
CA LEU A 275 -3.57 16.03 13.71
C LEU A 275 -3.10 16.41 12.30
N LEU A 276 -3.64 15.77 11.27
CA LEU A 276 -3.34 16.08 9.86
C LEU A 276 -3.76 17.50 9.48
N ASP A 277 -4.90 17.99 9.96
CA ASP A 277 -5.36 19.37 9.73
C ASP A 277 -4.40 20.39 10.33
N VAL A 278 -4.02 20.21 11.60
CA VAL A 278 -3.04 21.09 12.27
C VAL A 278 -1.71 21.12 11.51
N GLU A 279 -1.19 19.95 11.11
CA GLU A 279 0.09 19.85 10.44
C GLU A 279 0.06 20.27 8.96
N SER A 280 -1.08 20.07 8.26
CA SER A 280 -1.26 20.51 6.87
C SER A 280 -1.02 22.02 6.72
N ARG A 281 -1.51 22.81 7.69
CA ARG A 281 -1.35 24.26 7.76
C ARG A 281 0.11 24.68 7.98
N LYS A 282 0.88 23.89 8.72
CA LYS A 282 2.32 24.14 8.97
C LYS A 282 3.19 23.78 7.76
N SER A 283 2.82 22.75 7.01
CA SER A 283 3.59 22.23 5.88
C SER A 283 3.42 23.00 4.55
N GLY A 284 2.67 24.11 4.55
CA GLY A 284 2.39 24.87 3.33
C GLY A 284 1.60 24.09 2.28
N GLY A 285 0.76 23.15 2.71
CA GLY A 285 -0.05 22.28 1.83
C GLY A 285 0.67 21.06 1.27
N LYS A 286 1.95 20.83 1.63
CA LYS A 286 2.67 19.61 1.22
C LYS A 286 2.16 18.37 1.94
N LEU A 287 1.68 18.49 3.18
CA LEU A 287 0.86 17.49 3.84
C LEU A 287 -0.60 17.86 3.62
N SER A 288 -1.39 16.94 3.07
CA SER A 288 -2.82 17.14 2.86
C SER A 288 -3.59 15.88 3.25
N TYR A 289 -4.89 16.02 3.47
CA TYR A 289 -5.75 14.90 3.76
C TYR A 289 -7.14 15.06 3.13
N CYS A 290 -7.85 13.95 2.96
CA CYS A 290 -9.21 13.93 2.46
C CYS A 290 -10.00 12.79 3.11
N GLU A 291 -11.24 13.07 3.51
CA GLU A 291 -12.17 12.06 4.00
C GLU A 291 -13.22 11.75 2.93
N ARG A 292 -13.51 10.47 2.73
CA ARG A 292 -14.52 9.97 1.80
C ARG A 292 -15.44 9.01 2.55
N PHE A 293 -16.66 9.45 2.83
CA PHE A 293 -17.68 8.63 3.50
C PHE A 293 -18.63 8.00 2.49
N TYR A 294 -18.56 6.69 2.34
CA TYR A 294 -19.35 5.93 1.37
C TYR A 294 -20.59 5.33 2.02
N PHE A 295 -21.67 5.19 1.24
CA PHE A 295 -22.91 4.54 1.68
C PHE A 295 -23.58 5.19 2.89
N GLY A 296 -23.40 6.51 3.09
CA GLY A 296 -23.91 7.21 4.27
C GLY A 296 -25.42 7.17 4.46
N ASP A 297 -26.16 6.83 3.40
CA ASP A 297 -27.60 6.65 3.32
C ASP A 297 -28.06 5.19 3.59
N LYS A 298 -27.12 4.24 3.71
CA LYS A 298 -27.42 2.81 3.90
C LYS A 298 -27.16 2.34 5.34
N LEU A 299 -27.90 1.32 5.76
CA LEU A 299 -27.64 0.61 7.02
C LEU A 299 -26.34 -0.21 6.95
N ALA A 300 -25.56 -0.17 8.02
CA ALA A 300 -24.30 -0.90 8.14
C ALA A 300 -24.48 -2.40 7.90
N ASN A 301 -23.69 -2.98 6.99
CA ASN A 301 -23.71 -4.41 6.69
C ASN A 301 -22.33 -4.92 6.25
N MET A 302 -22.12 -6.23 6.22
CA MET A 302 -20.80 -6.78 5.89
C MET A 302 -20.38 -6.48 4.44
N GLN A 303 -21.33 -6.44 3.51
CA GLN A 303 -21.00 -6.20 2.10
C GLN A 303 -20.33 -4.84 1.87
N MET A 304 -20.83 -3.76 2.49
CA MET A 304 -20.26 -2.42 2.26
C MET A 304 -18.79 -2.30 2.66
N HIS A 305 -18.34 -3.07 3.65
CA HIS A 305 -16.93 -3.10 4.05
C HIS A 305 -16.04 -3.55 2.90
N PHE A 306 -16.48 -4.52 2.10
CA PHE A 306 -15.73 -4.96 0.93
C PHE A 306 -16.04 -4.06 -0.28
N GLU A 307 -17.31 -3.73 -0.50
CA GLU A 307 -17.80 -2.93 -1.64
C GLU A 307 -17.09 -1.57 -1.77
N VAL A 308 -16.61 -1.00 -0.65
CA VAL A 308 -15.82 0.22 -0.65
C VAL A 308 -14.55 0.13 -1.51
N ILE A 309 -13.93 -1.05 -1.68
CA ILE A 309 -12.75 -1.23 -2.56
C ILE A 309 -13.10 -0.89 -4.01
N GLU A 310 -14.32 -1.26 -4.44
CA GLU A 310 -14.81 -0.95 -5.78
C GLU A 310 -15.31 0.51 -5.88
N LYS A 311 -15.89 1.05 -4.81
CA LYS A 311 -16.45 2.42 -4.80
C LYS A 311 -15.43 3.51 -4.51
N MET A 312 -14.27 3.18 -3.95
CA MET A 312 -13.32 4.20 -3.51
C MET A 312 -12.81 5.02 -4.69
N ASP A 313 -12.79 6.33 -4.50
CA ASP A 313 -12.20 7.29 -5.42
C ASP A 313 -10.73 7.48 -5.08
N VAL A 314 -9.86 7.30 -6.09
CA VAL A 314 -8.40 7.47 -5.99
C VAL A 314 -7.91 8.67 -6.79
N SER A 315 -8.84 9.53 -7.26
CA SER A 315 -8.54 10.78 -7.97
C SER A 315 -8.32 11.99 -7.06
#